data_AF-A0A4V6AUD2-F1
#
_entry.id   AF-A0A4V6AUD2-F1
#
_cell.length_a   1.000
_cell.length_b   1.000
_cell.length_c   1.000
_cell.angle_alpha   90.00
_cell.angle_beta   90.00
_cell.angle_gamma   90.00
#
_symmetry.space_group_name_H-M   'P 1'
#
loop_
_entity.id
_entity.type
_entity.pdbx_description
1 polymer ?
#
loop_
_entity_poly.entity_id
_entity_poly.type
_entity_poly.pdbx_seq_one_letter_code
_entity_poly.pdbx_strand_id
1 'polypeptide(L)'
;GRPKGVVMPAGALVNLLEWHHRAVGGGTGTRTAQFTAISFDVSAQEMLSALLYGKTLVIPDENVRRDAARFVEWLDAHDVEELFAPNLVVEAVAEAAVEQGRALPRLRTIAQAGEALTLSRVVREFHTSAPERVLHNHYGPTETHVVTAHTLSDDSGNWPPTAPIGRPIANTRSYVLGSGLELVAPGVVGELYTAGSAVARGYLGRPALTAERFVADPYAAEPGARMYRTGDLVRWNQDGELEFVGRADHQIKIRGFRIEPGEIENVLTEHPGIAQAAVVAREDRPGRTRLVAYVVARETLRPEEAAEFVRERLPEHMVPAAVVVLDSLPLTGNGKLDRAALPAPEFAPAGSGREARTPQEQIVCDLFAQVLGLPWVGVDDDFFELGGHSLLATRLIARIRAAFSVEIGLRTLFEARTAAAVAARLDTAGPARLALTRQQLPDEVPLSFAQRRLWFLHKMEGPSATYNIPLVVRLSGVVDRGALRAALGDVVARHESLRTVFPESDGSPYQRVLDGVSVPLPVRDVLEGELPQVLGSAARYAFDLATEIPLRAELFRLAPERHVLVLVVHHIA
;
A
#
# COMPACT_ATOMS: atom_id res chain seq x y z
N GLY A 1 10.09 4.78 -15.25
CA GLY A 1 11.06 5.16 -14.22
C GLY A 1 11.50 3.88 -13.57
N ARG A 2 12.81 3.60 -13.43
CA ARG A 2 13.21 2.40 -12.67
C ARG A 2 13.06 2.68 -11.18
N PRO A 3 12.48 1.77 -10.38
CA PRO A 3 12.37 1.93 -8.93
C PRO A 3 13.73 2.29 -8.30
N LYS A 4 13.68 3.17 -7.29
CA LYS A 4 14.85 3.67 -6.56
C LYS A 4 14.81 3.07 -5.15
N GLY A 5 15.72 2.15 -4.83
CA GLY A 5 15.80 1.58 -3.48
C GLY A 5 16.42 2.57 -2.51
N VAL A 6 15.65 3.15 -1.59
CA VAL A 6 16.16 4.06 -0.56
C VAL A 6 16.79 3.25 0.58
N VAL A 7 18.03 3.57 0.93
CA VAL A 7 18.76 2.89 2.01
C VAL A 7 18.67 3.72 3.29
N MET A 8 17.70 3.40 4.13
CA MET A 8 17.46 4.09 5.40
C MET A 8 18.36 3.53 6.52
N PRO A 9 19.17 4.36 7.21
CA PRO A 9 19.94 3.91 8.36
C PRO A 9 19.04 3.71 9.58
N ALA A 10 19.38 2.76 10.46
CA ALA A 10 18.64 2.49 11.69
C ALA A 10 18.50 3.73 12.58
N GLY A 11 19.55 4.56 12.68
CA GLY A 11 19.53 5.78 13.49
C GLY A 11 18.45 6.79 13.07
N ALA A 12 18.14 6.89 11.77
CA ALA A 12 17.07 7.76 11.28
C ALA A 12 15.69 7.29 11.76
N LEU A 13 15.45 5.97 11.67
CA LEU A 13 14.21 5.36 12.15
C LEU A 13 14.08 5.48 13.68
N VAL A 14 15.15 5.20 14.43
CA VAL A 14 15.13 5.37 15.90
C VAL A 14 14.86 6.82 16.30
N ASN A 15 15.47 7.79 15.61
CA ASN A 15 15.20 9.22 15.85
C ASN A 15 13.72 9.56 15.65
N LEU A 16 13.12 9.10 14.55
CA LEU A 16 11.70 9.29 14.27
C LEU A 16 10.83 8.66 15.35
N LEU A 17 11.08 7.41 15.71
CA LEU A 17 10.27 6.65 16.65
C LEU A 17 10.34 7.27 18.05
N GLU A 18 11.51 7.74 18.48
CA GLU A 18 11.70 8.44 19.75
C GLU A 18 11.02 9.80 19.78
N TRP A 19 11.12 10.56 18.69
CA TRP A 19 10.37 11.82 18.56
C TRP A 19 8.87 11.56 18.63
N HIS A 20 8.37 10.58 17.89
CA HIS A 20 6.94 10.26 17.84
C HIS A 20 6.42 9.84 19.22
N HIS A 21 7.14 8.95 19.91
CA HIS A 21 6.77 8.51 21.26
C HIS A 21 6.69 9.69 22.25
N ARG A 22 7.62 10.65 22.18
CA ARG A 22 7.64 11.81 23.08
C ARG A 22 6.63 12.90 22.73
N ALA A 23 6.44 13.19 21.44
CA ALA A 23 5.68 14.33 20.96
C ALA A 23 4.22 14.02 20.65
N VAL A 24 3.93 12.80 20.18
CA VAL A 24 2.57 12.33 19.84
C VAL A 24 2.03 11.41 20.94
N GLY A 25 2.91 10.61 21.55
CA GLY A 25 2.56 9.70 22.63
C GLY A 25 2.44 8.25 22.15
N GLY A 26 1.59 7.50 22.87
CA GLY A 26 1.44 6.06 22.73
C GLY A 26 2.56 5.30 23.45
N GLY A 27 2.19 4.26 24.20
CA GLY A 27 3.12 3.48 25.00
C GLY A 27 2.60 2.08 25.24
N THR A 28 2.94 1.49 26.38
CA THR A 28 2.53 0.13 26.70
C THR A 28 1.00 -0.02 26.65
N GLY A 29 0.52 -0.95 25.83
CA GLY A 29 -0.90 -1.23 25.68
C GLY A 29 -1.65 -0.39 24.64
N THR A 30 -1.05 0.67 24.09
CA THR A 30 -1.63 1.43 22.96
C THR A 30 -1.87 0.49 21.78
N ARG A 31 -2.98 0.64 21.06
CA ARG A 31 -3.34 -0.23 19.94
C ARG A 31 -3.18 0.50 18.60
N THR A 32 -2.15 0.15 17.83
CA THR A 32 -1.82 0.77 16.54
C THR A 32 -2.27 -0.14 15.39
N ALA A 33 -2.97 0.41 14.40
CA ALA A 33 -3.31 -0.33 13.18
C ALA A 33 -2.09 -0.50 12.26
N GLN A 34 -1.85 -1.73 11.79
CA GLN A 34 -0.91 -2.02 10.70
C GLN A 34 -1.64 -1.81 9.35
N PHE A 35 -1.94 -0.56 9.03
CA PHE A 35 -2.72 -0.23 7.84
C PHE A 35 -1.85 -0.24 6.58
N THR A 36 -0.65 0.33 6.65
CA THR A 36 0.17 0.61 5.47
C THR A 36 0.77 -0.68 4.89
N ALA A 37 0.77 -0.85 3.56
CA ALA A 37 1.45 -2.01 2.95
C ALA A 37 2.96 -2.01 3.27
N ILE A 38 3.53 -3.21 3.51
CA ILE A 38 4.93 -3.40 3.95
C ILE A 38 6.00 -2.87 2.98
N SER A 39 5.60 -2.54 1.75
CA SER A 39 6.46 -1.93 0.74
C SER A 39 6.66 -0.43 0.93
N PHE A 40 5.91 0.21 1.83
CA PHE A 40 6.03 1.63 2.16
C PHE A 40 6.68 1.81 3.51
N ASP A 41 7.43 2.90 3.63
CA ASP A 41 8.21 3.27 4.80
C ASP A 41 7.35 3.38 6.08
N VAL A 42 6.16 3.99 6.03
CA VAL A 42 5.25 4.13 7.19
C VAL A 42 4.90 2.79 7.86
N SER A 43 4.87 1.68 7.11
CA SER A 43 4.66 0.35 7.72
C SER A 43 5.76 -0.01 8.72
N ALA A 44 7.01 0.41 8.48
CA ALA A 44 8.11 0.23 9.42
C ALA A 44 7.90 1.07 10.68
N GLN A 45 7.33 2.27 10.57
CA GLN A 45 6.96 3.09 11.74
C GLN A 45 5.85 2.42 12.57
N GLU A 46 4.79 1.92 11.93
CA GLU A 46 3.72 1.17 12.60
C GLU A 46 4.27 -0.02 13.38
N MET A 47 5.05 -0.89 12.71
CA MET A 47 5.58 -2.11 13.30
C MET A 47 6.62 -1.83 14.39
N LEU A 48 7.61 -0.97 14.11
CA LEU A 48 8.71 -0.74 15.04
C LEU A 48 8.30 0.11 16.24
N SER A 49 7.36 1.06 16.08
CA SER A 49 6.85 1.80 17.23
C SER A 49 6.14 0.88 18.22
N ALA A 50 5.42 -0.13 17.71
CA ALA A 50 4.78 -1.11 18.56
C ALA A 50 5.78 -1.99 19.31
N LEU A 51 6.78 -2.51 18.60
CA LEU A 51 7.81 -3.37 19.19
C LEU A 51 8.70 -2.64 20.20
N LEU A 52 9.08 -1.38 19.95
CA LEU A 52 10.00 -0.64 20.81
C LEU A 52 9.33 -0.09 22.08
N TYR A 53 8.05 0.31 22.01
CA TYR A 53 7.36 0.97 23.13
C TYR A 53 6.25 0.12 23.76
N GLY A 54 6.18 -1.17 23.40
CA GLY A 54 5.22 -2.11 23.97
C GLY A 54 3.76 -1.85 23.55
N LYS A 55 3.55 -1.23 22.38
CA LYS A 55 2.20 -1.12 21.80
C LYS A 55 1.76 -2.47 21.25
N THR A 56 0.46 -2.63 21.05
CA THR A 56 -0.14 -3.76 20.35
C THR A 56 -0.34 -3.39 18.88
N LEU A 57 0.26 -4.15 17.97
CA LEU A 57 0.02 -4.02 16.55
C LEU A 57 -1.23 -4.82 16.15
N VAL A 58 -2.26 -4.14 15.64
CA VAL A 58 -3.52 -4.76 15.22
C VAL A 58 -3.57 -4.79 13.69
N ILE A 59 -3.74 -5.97 13.10
CA ILE A 59 -3.57 -6.18 11.65
C ILE A 59 -4.93 -6.48 11.01
N PRO A 60 -5.48 -5.59 10.17
CA PRO A 60 -6.70 -5.89 9.43
C PRO A 60 -6.40 -6.86 8.28
N ASP A 61 -7.38 -7.68 7.90
CA ASP A 61 -7.30 -8.41 6.64
C ASP A 61 -7.43 -7.47 5.43
N GLU A 62 -7.03 -7.95 4.26
CA GLU A 62 -6.99 -7.12 3.04
C GLU A 62 -8.39 -6.69 2.55
N ASN A 63 -9.44 -7.47 2.85
CA ASN A 63 -10.80 -7.08 2.47
C ASN A 63 -11.31 -5.95 3.36
N VAL A 64 -11.00 -5.99 4.66
CA VAL A 64 -11.28 -4.92 5.62
C VAL A 64 -10.50 -3.66 5.25
N ARG A 65 -9.18 -3.78 4.97
CA ARG A 65 -8.31 -2.64 4.64
C ARG A 65 -8.80 -1.83 3.45
N ARG A 66 -9.39 -2.48 2.44
CA ARG A 66 -9.82 -1.81 1.19
C ARG A 66 -11.23 -1.21 1.26
N ASP A 67 -12.02 -1.58 2.26
CA ASP A 67 -13.40 -1.15 2.42
C ASP A 67 -13.52 -0.23 3.63
N ALA A 68 -13.70 1.07 3.40
CA ALA A 68 -13.77 2.06 4.47
C ALA A 68 -14.90 1.78 5.48
N ALA A 69 -16.03 1.24 5.04
CA ALA A 69 -17.15 0.94 5.92
C ALA A 69 -16.80 -0.20 6.88
N ARG A 70 -16.24 -1.29 6.35
CA ARG A 70 -15.76 -2.41 7.16
C ARG A 70 -14.57 -2.03 8.03
N PHE A 71 -13.72 -1.13 7.54
CA PHE A 71 -12.55 -0.67 8.28
C PHE A 71 -12.96 0.14 9.51
N VAL A 72 -13.97 1.03 9.40
CA VAL A 72 -14.54 1.75 10.54
C VAL A 72 -15.07 0.77 11.60
N GLU A 73 -15.85 -0.23 11.20
CA GLU A 73 -16.36 -1.25 12.13
C GLU A 73 -15.22 -2.03 12.79
N TRP A 74 -14.17 -2.34 12.03
CA TRP A 74 -13.00 -3.05 12.53
C TRP A 74 -12.18 -2.20 13.51
N LEU A 75 -11.99 -0.91 13.23
CA LEU A 75 -11.30 0.03 14.12
C LEU A 75 -12.00 0.10 15.49
N ASP A 76 -13.33 0.16 15.46
CA ASP A 76 -14.17 0.19 16.66
C ASP A 76 -14.10 -1.14 17.43
N ALA A 77 -14.36 -2.26 16.74
CA ALA A 77 -14.40 -3.59 17.35
C ALA A 77 -13.06 -4.04 17.95
N HIS A 78 -11.95 -3.46 17.49
CA HIS A 78 -10.61 -3.77 17.97
C HIS A 78 -10.01 -2.66 18.82
N ASP A 79 -10.80 -1.68 19.29
CA ASP A 79 -10.33 -0.57 20.14
C ASP A 79 -9.04 0.09 19.62
N VAL A 80 -8.95 0.33 18.31
CA VAL A 80 -7.75 0.94 17.71
C VAL A 80 -7.62 2.37 18.18
N GLU A 81 -6.41 2.74 18.62
CA GLU A 81 -6.11 4.06 19.18
C GLU A 81 -5.26 4.93 18.25
N GLU A 82 -4.42 4.32 17.41
CA GLU A 82 -3.48 5.02 16.52
C GLU A 82 -3.61 4.51 15.07
N LEU A 83 -3.81 5.44 14.14
CA LEU A 83 -3.90 5.18 12.70
C LEU A 83 -2.94 6.09 11.93
N PHE A 84 -2.11 5.48 11.09
CA PHE A 84 -1.36 6.18 10.05
C PHE A 84 -2.01 5.91 8.71
N ALA A 85 -2.42 6.96 8.00
CA ALA A 85 -3.10 6.81 6.72
C ALA A 85 -2.97 8.07 5.84
N PRO A 86 -2.85 7.96 4.51
CA PRO A 86 -2.93 9.12 3.62
C PRO A 86 -4.26 9.88 3.80
N ASN A 87 -4.27 11.18 3.52
CA ASN A 87 -5.47 12.03 3.64
C ASN A 87 -6.72 11.44 2.97
N LEU A 88 -6.57 10.83 1.80
CA LEU A 88 -7.65 10.16 1.07
C LEU A 88 -8.31 9.04 1.89
N VAL A 89 -7.51 8.30 2.66
CA VAL A 89 -8.03 7.25 3.54
C VAL A 89 -8.64 7.86 4.80
N VAL A 90 -8.05 8.92 5.35
CA VAL A 90 -8.61 9.66 6.50
C VAL A 90 -9.99 10.21 6.14
N GLU A 91 -10.14 10.84 4.98
CA GLU A 91 -11.42 11.32 4.46
C GLU A 91 -12.39 10.16 4.24
N ALA A 92 -11.91 9.04 3.72
CA ALA A 92 -12.77 7.88 3.49
C ALA A 92 -13.30 7.23 4.78
N VAL A 93 -12.47 7.19 5.82
CA VAL A 93 -12.82 6.73 7.17
C VAL A 93 -13.78 7.73 7.82
N ALA A 94 -13.52 9.03 7.71
CA ALA A 94 -14.39 10.06 8.24
C ALA A 94 -15.81 9.98 7.64
N GLU A 95 -15.92 9.84 6.32
CA GLU A 95 -17.19 9.68 5.62
C GLU A 95 -17.93 8.42 6.06
N ALA A 96 -17.26 7.27 6.07
CA ALA A 96 -17.88 6.02 6.49
C ALA A 96 -18.32 6.06 7.97
N ALA A 97 -17.54 6.69 8.85
CA ALA A 97 -17.86 6.83 10.26
C ALA A 97 -19.08 7.73 10.48
N VAL A 98 -19.17 8.86 9.75
CA VAL A 98 -20.33 9.76 9.79
C VAL A 98 -21.58 9.07 9.22
N GLU A 99 -21.48 8.39 8.07
CA GLU A 99 -22.59 7.63 7.46
C GLU A 99 -23.13 6.54 8.40
N GLN A 100 -22.25 5.88 9.15
CA GLN A 100 -22.63 4.84 10.12
C GLN A 100 -23.01 5.37 11.50
N GLY A 101 -22.87 6.67 11.77
CA GLY A 101 -23.08 7.25 13.10
C GLY A 101 -22.10 6.72 14.16
N ARG A 102 -20.87 6.34 13.76
CA ARG A 102 -19.83 5.82 14.67
C ARG A 102 -18.82 6.91 15.01
N ALA A 103 -18.75 7.27 16.28
CA ALA A 103 -17.83 8.30 16.75
C ALA A 103 -16.37 7.83 16.87
N LEU A 104 -16.07 6.52 16.90
CA LEU A 104 -14.73 5.94 17.10
C LEU A 104 -13.94 6.58 18.26
N PRO A 105 -14.45 6.57 19.50
CA PRO A 105 -13.87 7.31 20.62
C PRO A 105 -12.49 6.80 21.06
N ARG A 106 -12.16 5.53 20.75
CA ARG A 106 -10.83 4.97 21.02
C ARG A 106 -9.78 5.48 20.05
N LEU A 107 -10.15 5.84 18.82
CA LEU A 107 -9.25 6.35 17.79
C LEU A 107 -8.84 7.79 18.09
N ARG A 108 -7.82 7.93 18.94
CA ARG A 108 -7.32 9.20 19.46
C ARG A 108 -6.28 9.85 18.58
N THR A 109 -5.38 9.08 17.97
CA THR A 109 -4.29 9.62 17.15
C THR A 109 -4.47 9.22 15.70
N ILE A 110 -4.65 10.22 14.83
CA ILE A 110 -4.62 10.02 13.38
C ILE A 110 -3.47 10.84 12.82
N ALA A 111 -2.51 10.18 12.20
CA ALA A 111 -1.40 10.85 11.53
C ALA A 111 -1.47 10.58 10.02
N GLN A 112 -1.50 11.65 9.24
CA GLN A 112 -1.51 11.56 7.78
C GLN A 112 -0.16 11.94 7.19
N ALA A 113 0.21 11.32 6.08
CA ALA A 113 1.40 11.66 5.32
C ALA A 113 1.22 11.30 3.84
N GLY A 114 2.11 11.81 3.00
CA GLY A 114 2.20 11.44 1.58
C GLY A 114 1.51 12.41 0.64
N GLU A 115 0.43 13.10 1.06
CA GLU A 115 -0.28 14.11 0.28
C GLU A 115 -0.64 15.35 1.11
N ALA A 116 -1.27 16.35 0.49
CA ALA A 116 -1.74 17.52 1.22
C ALA A 116 -2.91 17.13 2.15
N LEU A 117 -2.87 17.58 3.40
CA LEU A 117 -3.97 17.38 4.34
C LEU A 117 -5.05 18.42 4.05
N THR A 118 -6.08 18.01 3.31
CA THR A 118 -7.28 18.81 3.05
C THR A 118 -8.31 18.55 4.14
N LEU A 119 -8.78 19.61 4.78
CA LEU A 119 -9.67 19.55 5.93
C LEU A 119 -11.12 19.79 5.51
N SER A 120 -11.68 18.80 4.79
CA SER A 120 -13.05 18.84 4.27
C SER A 120 -14.09 18.85 5.40
N ARG A 121 -15.33 19.19 5.05
CA ARG A 121 -16.44 19.27 6.02
C ARG A 121 -16.61 17.97 6.80
N VAL A 122 -16.51 16.83 6.12
CA VAL A 122 -16.70 15.51 6.72
C VAL A 122 -15.56 15.14 7.68
N VAL A 123 -14.32 15.54 7.39
CA VAL A 123 -13.18 15.36 8.30
C VAL A 123 -13.37 16.19 9.59
N ARG A 124 -13.86 17.43 9.47
CA ARG A 124 -14.18 18.28 10.62
C ARG A 124 -15.31 17.72 11.48
N GLU A 125 -16.37 17.24 10.84
CA GLU A 125 -17.51 16.61 11.52
C GLU A 125 -17.07 15.35 12.26
N PHE A 126 -16.32 14.48 11.58
CA PHE A 126 -15.74 13.29 12.18
C PHE A 126 -14.87 13.64 13.39
N HIS A 127 -13.95 14.60 13.29
CA HIS A 127 -13.14 15.05 14.42
C HIS A 127 -13.99 15.56 15.59
N THR A 128 -15.00 16.38 15.32
CA THR A 128 -15.88 16.96 16.35
C THR A 128 -16.69 15.89 17.10
N SER A 129 -16.93 14.73 16.50
CA SER A 129 -17.61 13.61 17.16
C SER A 129 -16.81 12.96 18.31
N ALA A 130 -15.50 13.21 18.40
CA ALA A 130 -14.64 12.67 19.45
C ALA A 130 -13.60 13.71 19.91
N PRO A 131 -13.86 14.47 21.00
CA PRO A 131 -13.00 15.58 21.44
C PRO A 131 -11.57 15.19 21.83
N GLU A 132 -11.29 13.94 22.17
CA GLU A 132 -9.93 13.46 22.49
C GLU A 132 -9.13 13.09 21.23
N ARG A 133 -9.73 13.19 20.03
CA ARG A 133 -9.04 12.90 18.79
C ARG A 133 -8.12 14.05 18.41
N VAL A 134 -6.93 13.70 17.96
CA VAL A 134 -5.91 14.62 17.46
C VAL A 134 -5.49 14.18 16.07
N LEU A 135 -5.50 15.13 15.14
CA LEU A 135 -5.06 14.94 13.77
C LEU A 135 -3.67 15.56 13.57
N HIS A 136 -2.75 14.79 13.00
CA HIS A 136 -1.39 15.23 12.70
C HIS A 136 -1.14 15.21 11.20
N ASN A 137 -0.55 16.28 10.69
CA ASN A 137 -0.01 16.35 9.34
C ASN A 137 1.49 16.09 9.39
N HIS A 138 1.90 14.88 9.04
CA HIS A 138 3.31 14.54 8.90
C HIS A 138 3.75 14.75 7.45
N TYR A 139 4.96 15.27 7.29
CA TYR A 139 5.55 15.42 5.97
C TYR A 139 6.96 14.83 5.96
N GLY A 140 7.20 14.09 4.89
CA GLY A 140 8.51 13.94 4.32
C GLY A 140 8.53 12.82 3.27
N PRO A 141 9.51 12.89 2.36
CA PRO A 141 9.70 11.89 1.32
C PRO A 141 10.38 10.63 1.86
N THR A 142 10.35 9.52 1.12
CA THR A 142 10.97 8.25 1.56
C THR A 142 12.46 8.38 1.85
N GLU A 143 13.18 9.29 1.19
CA GLU A 143 14.59 9.59 1.46
C GLU A 143 14.86 10.19 2.85
N THR A 144 13.82 10.60 3.55
CA THR A 144 13.92 11.15 4.90
C THR A 144 12.87 10.62 5.88
N HIS A 145 11.92 9.81 5.42
CA HIS A 145 10.68 9.50 6.14
C HIS A 145 9.99 10.81 6.58
N VAL A 146 9.43 10.86 7.78
CA VAL A 146 8.81 12.06 8.37
C VAL A 146 9.89 12.97 8.93
N VAL A 147 9.89 14.23 8.51
CA VAL A 147 10.86 15.24 8.89
C VAL A 147 10.26 16.52 9.43
N THR A 148 8.99 16.76 9.12
CA THR A 148 8.21 17.82 9.74
C THR A 148 6.85 17.30 10.16
N ALA A 149 6.27 17.93 11.17
CA ALA A 149 4.94 17.60 11.64
C ALA A 149 4.20 18.86 12.11
N HIS A 150 2.89 18.88 11.85
CA HIS A 150 1.95 19.84 12.40
C HIS A 150 0.85 19.08 13.14
N THR A 151 0.47 19.56 14.32
CA THR A 151 -0.66 19.04 15.08
C THR A 151 -1.81 20.03 14.97
N LEU A 152 -2.96 19.56 14.51
CA LEU A 152 -4.14 20.43 14.39
C LEU A 152 -4.65 20.84 15.77
N SER A 153 -5.14 22.07 15.86
CA SER A 153 -5.75 22.59 17.08
C SER A 153 -7.07 21.88 17.40
N ASP A 154 -7.45 21.85 18.68
CA ASP A 154 -8.73 21.27 19.11
C ASP A 154 -9.95 21.98 18.50
N ASP A 155 -9.82 23.26 18.16
CA ASP A 155 -10.87 24.05 17.49
C ASP A 155 -10.90 23.78 15.98
N SER A 156 -11.65 22.74 15.60
CA SER A 156 -11.85 22.33 14.19
C SER A 156 -12.61 23.37 13.35
N GLY A 157 -13.30 24.33 13.97
CA GLY A 157 -14.00 25.41 13.29
C GLY A 157 -13.06 26.39 12.60
N ASN A 158 -11.87 26.59 13.17
CA ASN A 158 -10.87 27.54 12.68
C ASN A 158 -9.77 26.91 11.83
N TRP A 159 -9.84 25.62 11.52
CA TRP A 159 -8.83 25.01 10.67
C TRP A 159 -8.80 25.64 9.27
N PRO A 160 -7.62 25.80 8.65
CA PRO A 160 -7.51 26.22 7.25
C PRO A 160 -8.06 25.14 6.30
N PRO A 161 -8.28 25.45 5.00
CA PRO A 161 -8.64 24.43 4.01
C PRO A 161 -7.59 23.33 3.84
N THR A 162 -6.31 23.71 3.96
CA THR A 162 -5.16 22.80 3.87
C THR A 162 -4.21 23.07 5.02
N ALA A 163 -3.78 22.03 5.74
CA ALA A 163 -2.89 22.19 6.88
C ALA A 163 -1.43 22.47 6.45
N PRO A 164 -0.67 23.28 7.20
CA PRO A 164 0.78 23.36 7.07
C PRO A 164 1.44 21.99 7.24
N ILE A 165 2.64 21.83 6.68
CA ILE A 165 3.48 20.65 6.93
C ILE A 165 4.29 20.76 8.23
N GLY A 166 4.21 21.91 8.90
CA GLY A 166 4.60 22.09 10.29
C GLY A 166 6.07 22.37 10.51
N ARG A 167 6.59 21.96 11.67
CA ARG A 167 7.96 22.24 12.12
C ARG A 167 8.83 20.99 12.04
N PRO A 168 10.18 21.15 11.92
CA PRO A 168 11.10 20.02 11.94
C PRO A 168 10.97 19.18 13.20
N ILE A 169 11.06 17.86 13.04
CA ILE A 169 11.09 16.92 14.17
C ILE A 169 12.47 16.91 14.86
N ALA A 170 12.62 16.12 15.92
CA ALA A 170 13.89 16.02 16.65
C ALA A 170 15.08 15.70 15.73
N ASN A 171 16.23 16.32 16.03
CA ASN A 171 17.50 16.15 15.31
C ASN A 171 17.42 16.35 13.79
N THR A 172 16.45 17.16 13.33
CA THR A 172 16.20 17.44 11.92
C THR A 172 16.21 18.95 11.70
N ARG A 173 16.81 19.38 10.58
CA ARG A 173 16.84 20.79 10.16
C ARG A 173 16.18 20.88 8.79
N SER A 174 15.35 21.90 8.61
CA SER A 174 14.73 22.22 7.33
C SER A 174 15.19 23.60 6.87
N TYR A 175 15.72 23.65 5.65
CA TYR A 175 16.16 24.89 5.01
C TYR A 175 15.26 25.18 3.82
N VAL A 176 14.85 26.43 3.67
CA VAL A 176 14.16 26.91 2.47
C VAL A 176 15.17 27.72 1.69
N LEU A 177 15.60 27.17 0.55
CA LEU A 177 16.74 27.68 -0.20
C LEU A 177 16.35 28.20 -1.58
N GLY A 178 17.05 29.23 -2.03
CA GLY A 178 17.02 29.73 -3.40
C GLY A 178 17.88 28.88 -4.36
N SER A 179 18.02 29.35 -5.59
CA SER A 179 18.69 28.60 -6.66
C SER A 179 20.22 28.51 -6.49
N GLY A 180 20.82 29.40 -5.72
CA GLY A 180 22.23 29.39 -5.35
C GLY A 180 22.52 28.71 -4.00
N LEU A 181 21.55 27.94 -3.46
CA LEU A 181 21.60 27.34 -2.13
C LEU A 181 21.64 28.35 -0.97
N GLU A 182 21.24 29.60 -1.18
CA GLU A 182 21.11 30.64 -0.15
C GLU A 182 19.80 30.55 0.63
N LEU A 183 19.81 30.87 1.92
CA LEU A 183 18.58 30.98 2.73
C LEU A 183 17.70 32.11 2.21
N VAL A 184 16.41 31.82 2.02
CA VAL A 184 15.41 32.84 1.72
C VAL A 184 14.77 33.38 3.00
N ALA A 185 14.26 34.62 2.96
CA ALA A 185 13.56 35.23 4.09
C ALA A 185 12.22 34.51 4.39
N PRO A 186 11.72 34.54 5.64
CA PRO A 186 10.38 34.04 5.96
C PRO A 186 9.29 34.64 5.05
N GLY A 187 8.31 33.81 4.65
CA GLY A 187 7.27 34.17 3.68
C GLY A 187 7.68 34.02 2.20
N VAL A 188 8.97 33.97 1.88
CA VAL A 188 9.46 33.76 0.50
C VAL A 188 9.44 32.28 0.15
N VAL A 189 8.96 31.97 -1.06
CA VAL A 189 8.95 30.60 -1.58
C VAL A 189 10.36 30.20 -2.01
N GLY A 190 10.80 29.02 -1.56
CA GLY A 190 12.04 28.40 -2.00
C GLY A 190 11.92 26.88 -2.00
N GLU A 191 12.99 26.20 -2.39
CA GLU A 191 13.04 24.73 -2.39
C GLU A 191 13.41 24.21 -0.99
N LEU A 192 12.71 23.17 -0.55
CA LEU A 192 12.97 22.54 0.75
C LEU A 192 14.18 21.60 0.68
N TYR A 193 15.10 21.81 1.61
CA TYR A 193 16.22 20.92 1.88
C TYR A 193 16.14 20.43 3.32
N THR A 194 16.40 19.15 3.53
CA THR A 194 16.33 18.55 4.86
C THR A 194 17.67 17.95 5.26
N ALA A 195 18.13 18.26 6.47
CA ALA A 195 19.40 17.81 7.01
C ALA A 195 19.24 17.19 8.40
N GLY A 196 20.29 16.53 8.87
CA GLY A 196 20.34 15.92 10.20
C GLY A 196 20.06 14.41 10.18
N SER A 197 19.56 13.89 11.29
CA SER A 197 19.49 12.44 11.53
C SER A 197 18.51 11.69 10.63
N ALA A 198 17.54 12.40 10.05
CA ALA A 198 16.52 11.81 9.19
C ALA A 198 17.02 11.47 7.77
N VAL A 199 18.19 11.99 7.34
CA VAL A 199 18.66 11.84 5.96
C VAL A 199 19.13 10.41 5.69
N ALA A 200 18.55 9.76 4.67
CA ALA A 200 18.94 8.41 4.26
C ALA A 200 20.41 8.34 3.77
N ARG A 201 20.93 7.12 3.66
CA ARG A 201 22.27 6.90 3.11
C ARG A 201 22.35 7.36 1.65
N GLY A 202 21.30 7.07 0.89
CA GLY A 202 21.20 7.32 -0.54
C GLY A 202 20.38 6.25 -1.25
N TYR A 203 20.57 6.12 -2.56
CA TYR A 203 19.92 5.12 -3.40
C TYR A 203 20.82 3.91 -3.66
N LEU A 204 20.30 2.70 -3.43
CA LEU A 204 21.02 1.44 -3.59
C LEU A 204 21.52 1.26 -5.04
N GLY A 205 22.84 1.11 -5.20
CA GLY A 205 23.47 0.92 -6.52
C GLY A 205 23.35 2.13 -7.46
N ARG A 206 23.05 3.33 -6.94
CA ARG A 206 22.81 4.55 -7.74
C ARG A 206 23.58 5.76 -7.20
N PRO A 207 24.93 5.75 -7.23
CA PRO A 207 25.76 6.81 -6.65
C PRO A 207 25.58 8.17 -7.32
N ALA A 208 25.42 8.23 -8.65
CA ALA A 208 25.23 9.49 -9.38
C ALA A 208 23.94 10.20 -8.96
N LEU A 209 22.81 9.48 -8.95
CA LEU A 209 21.53 10.01 -8.49
C LEU A 209 21.57 10.36 -6.99
N THR A 210 22.33 9.60 -6.19
CA THR A 210 22.56 9.93 -4.79
C THR A 210 23.28 11.27 -4.66
N ALA A 211 24.35 11.50 -5.41
CA ALA A 211 25.10 12.76 -5.36
C ALA A 211 24.29 13.96 -5.86
N GLU A 212 23.33 13.75 -6.78
CA GLU A 212 22.43 14.80 -7.27
C GLU A 212 21.46 15.30 -6.20
N ARG A 213 20.97 14.39 -5.34
CA ARG A 213 19.90 14.70 -4.36
C ARG A 213 20.39 14.82 -2.92
N PHE A 214 21.42 14.07 -2.54
CA PHE A 214 22.03 14.09 -1.20
C PHE A 214 23.31 14.92 -1.25
N VAL A 215 23.13 16.23 -1.28
CA VAL A 215 24.20 17.22 -1.48
C VAL A 215 24.88 17.58 -0.17
N ALA A 216 26.05 18.24 -0.24
CA ALA A 216 26.74 18.75 0.93
C ALA A 216 25.90 19.84 1.63
N ASP A 217 25.89 19.85 2.96
CA ASP A 217 25.20 20.86 3.77
C ASP A 217 26.16 22.00 4.13
N PRO A 218 26.05 23.19 3.49
CA PRO A 218 26.94 24.32 3.78
C PRO A 218 26.58 25.02 5.11
N TYR A 219 25.46 24.66 5.74
CA TYR A 219 24.97 25.26 6.98
C TYR A 219 25.31 24.43 8.21
N ALA A 220 25.87 23.24 8.03
CA ALA A 220 26.29 22.41 9.13
C ALA A 220 27.58 22.91 9.78
N ALA A 221 27.64 22.86 11.11
CA ALA A 221 28.88 23.07 11.85
C ALA A 221 29.88 21.91 11.67
N GLU A 222 29.39 20.71 11.37
CA GLU A 222 30.19 19.50 11.21
C GLU A 222 30.66 19.33 9.75
N PRO A 223 31.97 19.18 9.50
CA PRO A 223 32.48 18.89 8.17
C PRO A 223 31.90 17.60 7.59
N GLY A 224 31.48 17.63 6.32
CA GLY A 224 30.97 16.45 5.61
C GLY A 224 29.50 16.12 5.87
N ALA A 225 28.77 16.97 6.59
CA ALA A 225 27.32 16.85 6.71
C ALA A 225 26.63 16.97 5.34
N ARG A 226 25.44 16.37 5.25
CA ARG A 226 24.65 16.30 4.00
C ARG A 226 23.22 16.77 4.25
N MET A 227 22.63 17.31 3.20
CA MET A 227 21.22 17.64 3.12
C MET A 227 20.58 16.94 1.92
N TYR A 228 19.31 16.59 2.04
CA TYR A 228 18.51 16.02 0.97
C TYR A 228 17.69 17.13 0.31
N ARG A 229 17.83 17.25 -1.01
CA ARG A 229 17.07 18.14 -1.89
C ARG A 229 15.71 17.50 -2.20
N THR A 230 14.63 17.99 -1.61
CA THR A 230 13.32 17.33 -1.72
C THR A 230 12.65 17.55 -3.07
N GLY A 231 12.97 18.65 -3.75
CA GLY A 231 12.27 19.15 -4.93
C GLY A 231 10.89 19.74 -4.64
N ASP A 232 10.51 19.90 -3.37
CA ASP A 232 9.27 20.58 -2.97
C ASP A 232 9.51 22.08 -2.76
N LEU A 233 8.58 22.90 -3.25
CA LEU A 233 8.55 24.33 -2.98
C LEU A 233 7.71 24.59 -1.74
N VAL A 234 8.28 25.34 -0.81
CA VAL A 234 7.68 25.66 0.49
C VAL A 234 7.95 27.11 0.87
N ARG A 235 7.28 27.59 1.91
CA ARG A 235 7.62 28.85 2.59
C ARG A 235 7.39 28.73 4.09
N TRP A 236 8.11 29.53 4.87
CA TRP A 236 7.81 29.72 6.29
C TRP A 236 6.65 30.71 6.45
N ASN A 237 5.65 30.35 7.26
CA ASN A 237 4.59 31.28 7.66
C ASN A 237 5.02 32.10 8.90
N GLN A 238 4.14 33.00 9.35
CA GLN A 238 4.43 33.89 10.48
C GLN A 238 4.53 33.15 11.82
N ASP A 239 3.89 31.97 11.91
CA ASP A 239 3.95 31.10 13.09
C ASP A 239 5.20 30.21 13.09
N GLY A 240 6.10 30.37 12.12
CA GLY A 240 7.30 29.57 12.02
C GLY A 240 6.99 28.10 11.70
N GLU A 241 5.98 27.86 10.87
CA GLU A 241 5.65 26.56 10.29
C GLU A 241 5.88 26.58 8.78
N LEU A 242 6.20 25.42 8.21
CA LEU A 242 6.35 25.27 6.77
C LEU A 242 5.00 25.04 6.11
N GLU A 243 4.72 25.80 5.07
CA GLU A 243 3.60 25.63 4.17
C GLU A 243 4.09 25.03 2.85
N PHE A 244 3.41 23.98 2.39
CA PHE A 244 3.65 23.40 1.08
C PHE A 244 3.04 24.28 -0.02
N VAL A 245 3.82 24.63 -1.04
CA VAL A 245 3.38 25.48 -2.15
C VAL A 245 3.23 24.66 -3.44
N GLY A 246 4.13 23.71 -3.68
CA GLY A 246 4.11 22.92 -4.90
C GLY A 246 5.43 22.16 -5.09
N ARG A 247 5.78 21.84 -6.32
CA ARG A 247 7.04 21.16 -6.65
C ARG A 247 7.89 21.98 -7.61
N ALA A 248 9.19 21.94 -7.38
CA ALA A 248 10.22 22.55 -8.22
C ALA A 248 10.53 21.67 -9.44
N ASP A 249 10.41 20.34 -9.26
CA ASP A 249 10.40 19.40 -10.38
C ASP A 249 8.97 19.08 -10.82
N HIS A 250 8.83 18.45 -11.98
CA HIS A 250 7.52 18.11 -12.54
C HIS A 250 6.91 16.87 -11.88
N GLN A 251 7.38 16.41 -10.71
CA GLN A 251 6.77 15.29 -10.02
C GLN A 251 5.39 15.65 -9.51
N ILE A 252 4.48 14.69 -9.59
CA ILE A 252 3.07 14.91 -9.26
C ILE A 252 2.67 13.92 -8.17
N LYS A 253 1.95 14.39 -7.17
CA LYS A 253 1.24 13.53 -6.23
C LYS A 253 -0.19 13.32 -6.72
N ILE A 254 -0.55 12.09 -7.09
CA ILE A 254 -1.92 11.74 -7.50
C ILE A 254 -2.37 10.54 -6.68
N ARG A 255 -3.50 10.69 -5.97
CA ARG A 255 -4.16 9.60 -5.22
C ARG A 255 -3.22 8.91 -4.21
N GLY A 256 -2.41 9.69 -3.48
CA GLY A 256 -1.39 9.17 -2.55
C GLY A 256 -0.12 8.60 -3.19
N PHE A 257 -0.01 8.54 -4.52
CA PHE A 257 1.19 8.08 -5.21
C PHE A 257 2.06 9.25 -5.67
N ARG A 258 3.36 9.14 -5.42
CA ARG A 258 4.36 10.04 -6.00
C ARG A 258 4.73 9.53 -7.40
N ILE A 259 4.28 10.25 -8.42
CA ILE A 259 4.44 9.91 -9.83
C ILE A 259 5.46 10.85 -10.47
N GLU A 260 6.35 10.27 -11.25
CA GLU A 260 7.35 10.97 -12.05
C GLU A 260 6.82 11.02 -13.49
N PRO A 261 6.31 12.12 -14.05
CA PRO A 261 5.74 12.10 -15.41
C PRO A 261 6.70 11.60 -16.48
N GLY A 262 8.00 11.90 -16.31
CA GLY A 262 9.07 11.37 -17.16
C GLY A 262 9.13 9.84 -17.22
N GLU A 263 8.62 9.12 -16.21
CA GLU A 263 8.45 7.66 -16.26
C GLU A 263 7.49 7.23 -17.35
N ILE A 264 6.35 7.92 -17.42
CA ILE A 264 5.27 7.64 -18.35
C ILE A 264 5.67 8.13 -19.74
N GLU A 265 6.32 9.30 -19.84
CA GLU A 265 6.88 9.82 -21.10
C GLU A 265 7.88 8.85 -21.74
N ASN A 266 8.77 8.26 -20.93
CA ASN A 266 9.73 7.26 -21.42
C ASN A 266 9.03 6.01 -21.95
N VAL A 267 8.02 5.48 -21.23
CA VAL A 267 7.25 4.33 -21.72
C VAL A 267 6.47 4.69 -22.99
N LEU A 268 5.83 5.86 -23.05
CA LEU A 268 5.12 6.30 -24.25
C LEU A 268 6.06 6.40 -25.46
N THR A 269 7.28 6.89 -25.28
CA THR A 269 8.27 7.02 -26.37
C THR A 269 8.91 5.70 -26.79
N GLU A 270 8.73 4.61 -26.03
CA GLU A 270 9.06 3.24 -26.48
C GLU A 270 8.03 2.68 -27.47
N HIS A 271 6.84 3.27 -27.56
CA HIS A 271 5.83 2.86 -28.54
C HIS A 271 6.30 3.22 -29.96
N PRO A 272 6.33 2.27 -30.92
CA PRO A 272 6.87 2.52 -32.27
C PRO A 272 6.22 3.68 -33.02
N GLY A 273 4.93 3.92 -32.80
CA GLY A 273 4.16 5.00 -33.42
C GLY A 273 4.30 6.38 -32.74
N ILE A 274 5.04 6.52 -31.63
CA ILE A 274 5.19 7.79 -30.89
C ILE A 274 6.59 8.38 -31.12
N ALA A 275 6.63 9.67 -31.49
CA ALA A 275 7.87 10.43 -31.70
C ALA A 275 8.32 11.16 -30.44
N GLN A 276 7.36 11.80 -29.74
CA GLN A 276 7.59 12.58 -28.53
C GLN A 276 6.40 12.40 -27.59
N ALA A 277 6.63 12.49 -26.29
CA ALA A 277 5.57 12.48 -25.29
C ALA A 277 5.88 13.51 -24.19
N ALA A 278 4.83 14.14 -23.67
CA ALA A 278 4.86 14.97 -22.48
C ALA A 278 3.67 14.60 -21.60
N VAL A 279 3.90 14.39 -20.30
CA VAL A 279 2.85 14.02 -19.35
C VAL A 279 2.73 15.11 -18.30
N VAL A 280 1.50 15.54 -18.03
CA VAL A 280 1.22 16.60 -17.06
C VAL A 280 0.08 16.18 -16.13
N ALA A 281 0.09 16.74 -14.93
CA ALA A 281 -1.10 16.79 -14.11
C ALA A 281 -1.97 17.94 -14.59
N ARG A 282 -3.23 17.65 -14.88
CA ARG A 282 -4.26 18.67 -15.00
C ARG A 282 -5.27 18.54 -13.89
N GLU A 283 -5.72 19.69 -13.42
CA GLU A 283 -6.83 19.83 -12.48
C GLU A 283 -7.88 20.72 -13.16
N ASP A 284 -8.76 20.10 -13.95
CA ASP A 284 -9.83 20.84 -14.64
C ASP A 284 -11.05 21.07 -13.72
N ARG A 285 -11.10 20.41 -12.55
CA ARG A 285 -12.06 20.64 -11.45
C ARG A 285 -11.33 20.59 -10.09
N PRO A 286 -11.69 21.45 -9.12
CA PRO A 286 -11.07 21.47 -7.79
C PRO A 286 -11.03 20.09 -7.14
N GLY A 287 -9.85 19.68 -6.67
CA GLY A 287 -9.61 18.40 -5.99
C GLY A 287 -9.51 17.17 -6.90
N ARG A 288 -9.58 17.33 -8.23
CA ARG A 288 -9.52 16.22 -9.21
C ARG A 288 -8.33 16.36 -10.15
N THR A 289 -7.14 16.07 -9.65
CA THR A 289 -5.93 15.98 -10.47
C THR A 289 -5.90 14.68 -11.29
N ARG A 290 -5.62 14.78 -12.59
CA ARG A 290 -5.53 13.67 -13.55
C ARG A 290 -4.25 13.75 -14.35
N LEU A 291 -3.71 12.60 -14.74
CA LEU A 291 -2.61 12.53 -15.71
C LEU A 291 -3.18 12.70 -17.12
N VAL A 292 -2.59 13.59 -17.91
CA VAL A 292 -2.85 13.76 -19.33
C VAL A 292 -1.55 13.60 -20.09
N ALA A 293 -1.54 12.75 -21.10
CA ALA A 293 -0.40 12.57 -21.99
C ALA A 293 -0.64 13.32 -23.29
N TYR A 294 0.35 14.07 -23.74
CA TYR A 294 0.40 14.74 -25.03
C TYR A 294 1.47 14.06 -25.86
N VAL A 295 1.09 13.52 -27.02
CA VAL A 295 1.99 12.72 -27.85
C VAL A 295 2.06 13.30 -29.25
N VAL A 296 3.25 13.25 -29.84
CA VAL A 296 3.46 13.52 -31.27
C VAL A 296 3.62 12.17 -31.94
N ALA A 297 2.73 11.85 -32.88
CA ALA A 297 2.74 10.56 -33.54
C ALA A 297 3.71 10.55 -34.74
N ARG A 298 4.34 9.41 -35.02
CA ARG A 298 5.16 9.19 -36.24
C ARG A 298 4.30 8.81 -37.44
N GLU A 299 3.17 8.17 -37.16
CA GLU A 299 2.15 7.68 -38.09
C GLU A 299 0.77 7.86 -37.45
N THR A 300 -0.30 7.41 -38.11
CA THR A 300 -1.64 7.47 -37.51
C THR A 300 -1.70 6.66 -36.22
N LEU A 301 -1.89 7.33 -35.08
CA LEU A 301 -1.95 6.73 -33.75
C LEU A 301 -3.33 6.96 -33.14
N ARG A 302 -3.96 5.90 -32.62
CA ARG A 302 -5.18 6.04 -31.84
C ARG A 302 -4.84 6.31 -30.37
N PRO A 303 -5.47 7.30 -29.71
CA PRO A 303 -5.22 7.60 -28.29
C PRO A 303 -5.29 6.38 -27.36
N GLU A 304 -6.21 5.44 -27.64
CA GLU A 304 -6.44 4.23 -26.87
C GLU A 304 -5.24 3.27 -26.92
N GLU A 305 -4.57 3.17 -28.06
CA GLU A 305 -3.38 2.31 -28.25
C GLU A 305 -2.22 2.79 -27.37
N ALA A 306 -2.02 4.10 -27.26
CA ALA A 306 -1.00 4.68 -26.40
C ALA A 306 -1.31 4.45 -24.91
N ALA A 307 -2.57 4.59 -24.50
CA ALA A 307 -2.99 4.34 -23.12
C ALA A 307 -2.85 2.84 -22.74
N GLU A 308 -3.20 1.93 -23.66
CA GLU A 308 -3.05 0.48 -23.48
C GLU A 308 -1.57 0.07 -23.38
N PHE A 309 -0.72 0.64 -24.23
CA PHE A 309 0.73 0.40 -24.18
C PHE A 309 1.34 0.76 -22.81
N VAL A 310 0.92 1.88 -22.22
CA VAL A 310 1.33 2.27 -20.86
C VAL A 310 0.78 1.29 -19.82
N ARG A 311 -0.49 0.90 -19.93
CA ARG A 311 -1.18 0.01 -18.98
C ARG A 311 -0.53 -1.37 -18.88
N GLU A 312 0.01 -1.90 -19.96
CA GLU A 312 0.75 -3.17 -19.95
C GLU A 312 2.09 -3.13 -19.22
N ARG A 313 2.66 -1.93 -18.99
CA ARG A 313 4.05 -1.73 -18.55
C ARG A 313 4.18 -1.00 -17.23
N LEU A 314 3.21 -0.15 -16.88
CA LEU A 314 3.20 0.64 -15.65
C LEU A 314 1.99 0.32 -14.79
N PRO A 315 2.07 0.55 -13.47
CA PRO A 315 0.92 0.44 -12.58
C PRO A 315 -0.24 1.35 -13.00
N GLU A 316 -1.48 0.94 -12.72
CA GLU A 316 -2.71 1.65 -13.12
C GLU A 316 -2.73 3.14 -12.75
N HIS A 317 -2.19 3.51 -11.59
CA HIS A 317 -2.17 4.91 -11.16
C HIS A 317 -1.25 5.81 -12.01
N MET A 318 -0.37 5.22 -12.83
CA MET A 318 0.50 5.92 -13.79
C MET A 318 -0.08 5.96 -15.21
N VAL A 319 -1.21 5.30 -15.48
CA VAL A 319 -1.86 5.33 -16.79
C VAL A 319 -2.55 6.69 -16.98
N PRO A 320 -2.24 7.45 -18.05
CA PRO A 320 -2.92 8.70 -18.35
C PRO A 320 -4.43 8.53 -18.49
N ALA A 321 -5.20 9.46 -17.93
CA ALA A 321 -6.66 9.50 -18.06
C ALA A 321 -7.12 10.00 -19.45
N ALA A 322 -6.24 10.69 -20.18
CA ALA A 322 -6.43 11.06 -21.57
C ALA A 322 -5.09 11.08 -22.32
N VAL A 323 -5.14 10.79 -23.61
CA VAL A 323 -4.03 10.95 -24.55
C VAL A 323 -4.47 11.93 -25.64
N VAL A 324 -3.72 13.01 -25.82
CA VAL A 324 -3.96 14.04 -26.84
C VAL A 324 -2.86 13.95 -27.89
N VAL A 325 -3.23 13.69 -29.13
CA VAL A 325 -2.28 13.66 -30.25
C VAL A 325 -2.11 15.08 -30.79
N LEU A 326 -0.87 15.54 -30.89
CA LEU A 326 -0.50 16.86 -31.39
C LEU A 326 0.42 16.73 -32.62
N ASP A 327 0.37 17.72 -33.51
CA ASP A 327 1.35 17.83 -34.61
C ASP A 327 2.76 18.10 -34.07
N SER A 328 2.86 18.86 -32.97
CA SER A 328 4.12 19.14 -32.26
C SER A 328 3.85 19.55 -30.81
N LEU A 329 4.83 19.31 -29.92
CA LEU A 329 4.75 19.82 -28.55
C LEU A 329 5.03 21.34 -28.55
N PRO A 330 4.18 22.17 -27.91
CA PRO A 330 4.40 23.61 -27.83
C PRO A 330 5.64 23.90 -26.98
N LEU A 331 6.54 24.73 -27.48
CA LEU A 331 7.77 25.12 -26.79
C LEU A 331 7.79 26.63 -26.54
N THR A 332 8.30 27.02 -25.37
CA THR A 332 8.65 28.41 -25.02
C THR A 332 9.82 28.91 -25.88
N GLY A 333 10.07 30.23 -25.89
CA GLY A 333 11.21 30.82 -26.62
C GLY A 333 12.61 30.28 -26.21
N ASN A 334 12.71 29.57 -25.09
CA ASN A 334 13.93 28.91 -24.61
C ASN A 334 13.97 27.40 -24.93
N GLY A 335 13.07 26.89 -25.78
CA GLY A 335 13.03 25.49 -26.21
C GLY A 335 12.50 24.50 -25.15
N LYS A 336 11.92 24.97 -24.04
CA LYS A 336 11.25 24.13 -23.02
C LYS A 336 9.76 23.98 -23.33
N LEU A 337 9.15 22.86 -22.96
CA LEU A 337 7.70 22.64 -23.06
C LEU A 337 6.89 23.80 -22.45
N ASP A 338 6.03 24.42 -23.26
CA ASP A 338 5.06 25.41 -22.82
C ASP A 338 3.78 24.71 -22.37
N ARG A 339 3.66 24.47 -21.06
CA ARG A 339 2.51 23.78 -20.48
C ARG A 339 1.24 24.60 -20.52
N ALA A 340 1.35 25.94 -20.53
CA ALA A 340 0.18 26.81 -20.60
C ALA A 340 -0.46 26.77 -21.99
N ALA A 341 0.35 26.50 -23.03
CA ALA A 341 -0.09 26.34 -24.40
C ALA A 341 -0.61 24.94 -24.75
N LEU A 342 -0.54 23.96 -23.83
CA LEU A 342 -1.09 22.62 -24.07
C LEU A 342 -2.62 22.68 -24.13
N PRO A 343 -3.26 22.14 -25.18
CA PRO A 343 -4.71 22.18 -25.30
C PRO A 343 -5.37 21.36 -24.18
N ALA A 344 -6.58 21.74 -23.78
CA ALA A 344 -7.36 20.92 -22.87
C ALA A 344 -7.75 19.61 -23.58
N PRO A 345 -7.57 18.43 -22.96
CA PRO A 345 -8.09 17.19 -23.52
C PRO A 345 -9.63 17.26 -23.63
N GLU A 346 -10.16 16.72 -24.72
CA GLU A 346 -11.60 16.47 -24.82
C GLU A 346 -11.94 15.26 -23.97
N PHE A 347 -12.31 15.51 -22.71
CA PHE A 347 -13.00 14.49 -21.92
C PHE A 347 -14.46 14.47 -22.37
N ALA A 348 -15.03 13.28 -22.54
CA ALA A 348 -16.48 13.15 -22.61
C ALA A 348 -17.07 13.90 -21.39
N PRO A 349 -18.04 14.82 -21.58
CA PRO A 349 -18.65 15.52 -20.47
C PRO A 349 -19.14 14.50 -19.45
N ALA A 350 -18.85 14.72 -18.16
CA ALA A 350 -19.51 13.93 -17.12
C ALA A 350 -21.02 14.06 -17.34
N GLY A 351 -21.67 12.95 -17.65
CA GLY A 351 -23.08 12.94 -17.99
C GLY A 351 -23.45 13.06 -19.48
N SER A 352 -22.55 12.74 -20.41
CA SER A 352 -22.92 12.56 -21.82
C SER A 352 -23.38 11.14 -22.18
N GLY A 353 -23.22 10.19 -21.26
CA GLY A 353 -23.71 8.82 -21.44
C GLY A 353 -25.23 8.78 -21.64
N ARG A 354 -25.73 7.73 -22.29
CA ARG A 354 -27.18 7.52 -22.44
C ARG A 354 -27.85 7.32 -21.07
N GLU A 355 -29.17 7.54 -21.02
CA GLU A 355 -29.97 7.22 -19.83
C GLU A 355 -30.07 5.70 -19.59
N ALA A 356 -30.35 5.33 -18.34
CA ALA A 356 -30.60 3.97 -17.94
C ALA A 356 -31.89 3.43 -18.57
N ARG A 357 -31.81 2.21 -19.12
CA ARG A 357 -32.95 1.51 -19.74
C ARG A 357 -33.51 0.42 -18.83
N THR A 358 -32.77 0.04 -17.79
CA THR A 358 -33.19 -0.99 -16.83
C THR A 358 -33.08 -0.45 -15.40
N PRO A 359 -33.88 -0.99 -14.45
CA PRO A 359 -33.74 -0.66 -13.03
C PRO A 359 -32.33 -0.94 -12.49
N GLN A 360 -31.66 -1.99 -12.99
CA GLN A 360 -30.30 -2.34 -12.59
C GLN A 360 -29.29 -1.27 -13.07
N GLU A 361 -29.37 -0.85 -14.34
CA GLU A 361 -28.55 0.25 -14.86
C GLU A 361 -28.77 1.52 -14.04
N GLN A 362 -30.01 1.85 -13.69
CA GLN A 362 -30.34 3.04 -12.89
C GLN A 362 -29.68 3.00 -11.51
N ILE A 363 -29.85 1.90 -10.77
CA ILE A 363 -29.25 1.74 -9.45
C ILE A 363 -27.72 1.81 -9.53
N VAL A 364 -27.09 1.17 -10.52
CA VAL A 364 -25.63 1.24 -10.68
C VAL A 364 -25.16 2.66 -11.01
N CYS A 365 -25.87 3.39 -11.87
CA CYS A 365 -25.58 4.81 -12.14
C CYS A 365 -25.69 5.67 -10.88
N ASP A 366 -26.74 5.46 -10.08
CA ASP A 366 -26.94 6.19 -8.83
C ASP A 366 -25.79 5.90 -7.85
N LEU A 367 -25.35 4.64 -7.76
CA LEU A 367 -24.20 4.25 -6.95
C LEU A 367 -22.89 4.85 -7.46
N PHE A 368 -22.67 4.92 -8.78
CA PHE A 368 -21.52 5.61 -9.37
C PHE A 368 -21.55 7.10 -9.00
N ALA A 369 -22.69 7.76 -9.21
CA ALA A 369 -22.87 9.18 -8.94
C ALA A 369 -22.60 9.50 -7.46
N GLN A 370 -23.15 8.71 -6.54
CA GLN A 370 -22.92 8.86 -5.11
C GLN A 370 -21.44 8.69 -4.74
N VAL A 371 -20.81 7.59 -5.19
CA VAL A 371 -19.41 7.28 -4.84
C VAL A 371 -18.45 8.32 -5.43
N LEU A 372 -18.76 8.84 -6.62
CA LEU A 372 -17.92 9.84 -7.28
C LEU A 372 -18.23 11.28 -6.81
N GLY A 373 -19.31 11.50 -6.05
CA GLY A 373 -19.79 12.84 -5.68
C GLY A 373 -20.24 13.65 -6.90
N LEU A 374 -20.86 13.00 -7.89
CA LEU A 374 -21.37 13.62 -9.09
C LEU A 374 -22.90 13.76 -9.00
N PRO A 375 -23.49 14.84 -9.57
CA PRO A 375 -24.95 15.01 -9.58
C PRO A 375 -25.64 13.97 -10.46
N TRP A 376 -24.95 13.47 -11.49
CA TRP A 376 -25.45 12.48 -12.42
C TRP A 376 -24.31 11.72 -13.10
N VAL A 377 -24.56 10.46 -13.47
CA VAL A 377 -23.65 9.59 -14.22
C VAL A 377 -24.46 8.82 -15.27
N GLY A 378 -24.01 8.86 -16.52
CA GLY A 378 -24.61 8.11 -17.61
C GLY A 378 -24.16 6.64 -17.60
N VAL A 379 -24.98 5.76 -18.17
CA VAL A 379 -24.71 4.31 -18.08
C VAL A 379 -23.44 3.85 -18.80
N ASP A 380 -23.01 4.59 -19.82
CA ASP A 380 -21.80 4.31 -20.59
C ASP A 380 -20.61 5.16 -20.11
N ASP A 381 -20.79 5.96 -19.06
CA ASP A 381 -19.69 6.74 -18.49
C ASP A 381 -18.73 5.81 -17.74
N ASP A 382 -17.44 5.97 -18.01
CA ASP A 382 -16.40 5.16 -17.39
C ASP A 382 -16.09 5.64 -15.95
N PHE A 383 -16.19 4.73 -14.99
CA PHE A 383 -15.98 5.00 -13.57
C PHE A 383 -14.63 5.67 -13.28
N PHE A 384 -13.56 5.20 -13.93
CA PHE A 384 -12.20 5.66 -13.68
C PHE A 384 -11.92 6.98 -14.41
N GLU A 385 -12.49 7.18 -15.60
CA GLU A 385 -12.45 8.46 -16.31
C GLU A 385 -13.28 9.53 -15.60
N LEU A 386 -14.31 9.15 -14.85
CA LEU A 386 -15.05 10.08 -13.99
C LEU A 386 -14.33 10.42 -12.67
N GLY A 387 -13.13 9.88 -12.45
CA GLY A 387 -12.31 10.16 -11.27
C GLY A 387 -12.26 9.02 -10.25
N GLY A 388 -12.91 7.88 -10.53
CA GLY A 388 -12.82 6.67 -9.73
C GLY A 388 -11.37 6.17 -9.58
N HIS A 389 -11.06 5.63 -8.41
CA HIS A 389 -9.79 4.97 -8.10
C HIS A 389 -10.06 3.74 -7.22
N SER A 390 -9.05 2.92 -6.95
CA SER A 390 -9.21 1.62 -6.30
C SER A 390 -9.99 1.63 -4.97
N LEU A 391 -9.90 2.71 -4.19
CA LEU A 391 -10.68 2.89 -2.95
C LEU A 391 -12.16 3.18 -3.26
N LEU A 392 -12.45 4.13 -4.15
CA LEU A 392 -13.82 4.38 -4.62
C LEU A 392 -14.41 3.16 -5.32
N ALA A 393 -13.60 2.42 -6.08
CA ALA A 393 -13.98 1.17 -6.71
C ALA A 393 -14.39 0.12 -5.67
N THR A 394 -13.63 0.01 -4.57
CA THR A 394 -13.97 -0.91 -3.48
C THR A 394 -15.25 -0.48 -2.77
N ARG A 395 -15.43 0.82 -2.50
CA ARG A 395 -16.68 1.38 -1.94
C ARG A 395 -17.88 1.12 -2.85
N LEU A 396 -17.72 1.36 -4.14
CA LEU A 396 -18.73 1.10 -5.16
C LEU A 396 -19.12 -0.38 -5.17
N ILE A 397 -18.14 -1.29 -5.12
CA ILE A 397 -18.38 -2.72 -5.06
C ILE A 397 -19.13 -3.11 -3.79
N ALA A 398 -18.74 -2.58 -2.63
CA ALA A 398 -19.45 -2.84 -1.38
C ALA A 398 -20.92 -2.40 -1.48
N ARG A 399 -21.20 -1.23 -2.07
CA ARG A 399 -22.56 -0.73 -2.29
C ARG A 399 -23.35 -1.56 -3.31
N ILE A 400 -22.72 -1.98 -4.42
CA ILE A 400 -23.34 -2.87 -5.41
C ILE A 400 -23.71 -4.22 -4.77
N ARG A 401 -22.80 -4.80 -3.97
CA ARG A 401 -23.04 -6.05 -3.24
C ARG A 401 -24.24 -5.92 -2.32
N ALA A 402 -24.33 -4.81 -1.57
CA ALA A 402 -25.44 -4.54 -0.68
C ALA A 402 -26.77 -4.33 -1.43
N ALA A 403 -26.76 -3.53 -2.50
CA ALA A 403 -27.96 -3.18 -3.25
C ALA A 403 -28.56 -4.37 -4.02
N PHE A 404 -27.72 -5.26 -4.54
CA PHE A 404 -28.15 -6.36 -5.40
C PHE A 404 -28.00 -7.75 -4.77
N SER A 405 -27.44 -7.86 -3.56
CA SER A 405 -27.16 -9.16 -2.90
C SER A 405 -26.32 -10.12 -3.75
N VAL A 406 -25.40 -9.59 -4.56
CA VAL A 406 -24.49 -10.34 -5.44
C VAL A 406 -23.05 -10.28 -4.96
N GLU A 407 -22.22 -11.25 -5.34
CA GLU A 407 -20.76 -11.18 -5.16
C GLU A 407 -20.09 -10.70 -6.45
N ILE A 408 -19.71 -9.42 -6.48
CA ILE A 408 -18.91 -8.83 -7.55
C ILE A 408 -17.50 -8.53 -7.05
N GLY A 409 -16.47 -8.98 -7.77
CA GLY A 409 -15.07 -8.79 -7.39
C GLY A 409 -14.50 -7.46 -7.91
N LEU A 410 -13.40 -7.01 -7.31
CA LEU A 410 -12.67 -5.81 -7.79
C LEU A 410 -12.27 -5.92 -9.25
N ARG A 411 -11.81 -7.10 -9.67
CA ARG A 411 -11.50 -7.40 -11.07
C ARG A 411 -12.67 -7.07 -12.01
N THR A 412 -13.89 -7.41 -11.62
CA THR A 412 -15.07 -7.21 -12.47
C THR A 412 -15.30 -5.75 -12.78
N LEU A 413 -15.10 -4.84 -11.82
CA LEU A 413 -15.24 -3.40 -12.06
C LEU A 413 -14.10 -2.84 -12.94
N PHE A 414 -12.88 -3.38 -12.82
CA PHE A 414 -11.78 -3.03 -13.73
C PHE A 414 -12.03 -3.52 -15.17
N GLU A 415 -12.73 -4.64 -15.34
CA GLU A 415 -13.10 -5.17 -16.66
C GLU A 415 -14.42 -4.59 -17.20
N ALA A 416 -15.36 -4.18 -16.33
CA ALA A 416 -16.65 -3.57 -16.66
C ALA A 416 -16.64 -2.17 -16.08
N ARG A 417 -16.01 -1.25 -16.80
CA ARG A 417 -15.71 0.09 -16.30
C ARG A 417 -16.92 1.04 -16.31
N THR A 418 -18.00 0.67 -16.99
CA THR A 418 -19.24 1.47 -17.12
C THR A 418 -20.40 0.83 -16.36
N ALA A 419 -21.40 1.62 -15.96
CA ALA A 419 -22.57 1.11 -15.24
C ALA A 419 -23.35 0.07 -16.06
N ALA A 420 -23.43 0.23 -17.39
CA ALA A 420 -24.01 -0.76 -18.29
C ALA A 420 -23.25 -2.10 -18.27
N ALA A 421 -21.92 -2.05 -18.35
CA ALA A 421 -21.08 -3.24 -18.32
C ALA A 421 -21.12 -3.93 -16.95
N VAL A 422 -21.21 -3.17 -15.87
CA VAL A 422 -21.38 -3.71 -14.51
C VAL A 422 -22.75 -4.37 -14.38
N ALA A 423 -23.83 -3.68 -14.81
CA ALA A 423 -25.19 -4.19 -14.75
C ALA A 423 -25.35 -5.50 -15.52
N ALA A 424 -24.76 -5.61 -16.72
CA ALA A 424 -24.75 -6.84 -17.51
C ALA A 424 -24.05 -8.03 -16.80
N ARG A 425 -23.16 -7.75 -15.85
CA ARG A 425 -22.47 -8.76 -15.04
C ARG A 425 -23.18 -9.08 -13.73
N LEU A 426 -24.22 -8.33 -13.35
CA LEU A 426 -25.02 -8.65 -12.16
C LEU A 426 -25.88 -9.91 -12.37
N ASP A 427 -26.43 -10.10 -13.58
CA ASP A 427 -27.26 -11.27 -13.91
C ASP A 427 -26.46 -12.59 -13.96
N THR A 428 -25.14 -12.50 -14.16
CA THR A 428 -24.22 -13.65 -14.19
C THR A 428 -23.37 -13.76 -12.92
N ALA A 429 -23.49 -12.81 -11.99
CA ALA A 429 -22.82 -12.85 -10.71
C ALA A 429 -23.46 -13.96 -9.86
N GLY A 430 -22.62 -14.85 -9.31
CA GLY A 430 -23.09 -15.89 -8.40
C GLY A 430 -23.76 -15.28 -7.16
N PRO A 431 -24.71 -16.00 -6.53
CA PRO A 431 -25.26 -15.58 -5.25
C PRO A 431 -24.12 -15.40 -4.24
N ALA A 432 -24.27 -14.44 -3.32
CA ALA A 432 -23.28 -14.20 -2.27
C ALA A 432 -22.85 -15.53 -1.63
N ARG A 433 -21.52 -15.77 -1.52
CA ARG A 433 -21.02 -16.99 -0.90
C ARG A 433 -21.58 -17.09 0.51
N LEU A 434 -22.28 -18.18 0.79
CA LEU A 434 -22.75 -18.50 2.13
C LEU A 434 -21.54 -18.48 3.08
N ALA A 435 -21.73 -17.89 4.25
CA ALA A 435 -20.71 -17.88 5.29
C ALA A 435 -20.26 -19.32 5.60
N LEU A 436 -18.95 -19.53 5.72
CA LEU A 436 -18.40 -20.82 6.11
C LEU A 436 -18.81 -21.11 7.55
N THR A 437 -19.64 -22.13 7.75
CA THR A 437 -20.03 -22.65 9.05
C THR A 437 -19.32 -23.97 9.30
N ARG A 438 -19.10 -24.32 10.58
CA ARG A 438 -18.56 -25.63 10.94
C ARG A 438 -19.50 -26.73 10.41
N GLN A 439 -18.96 -27.63 9.59
CA GLN A 439 -19.69 -28.76 9.05
C GLN A 439 -19.32 -30.04 9.79
N GLN A 440 -20.24 -31.01 9.83
CA GLN A 440 -19.91 -32.38 10.15
C GLN A 440 -19.18 -32.98 8.93
N LEU A 441 -17.94 -33.40 9.13
CA LEU A 441 -17.13 -33.95 8.06
C LEU A 441 -17.61 -35.38 7.72
N PRO A 442 -17.66 -35.76 6.43
CA PRO A 442 -17.86 -37.16 6.04
C PRO A 442 -16.64 -38.01 6.44
N ASP A 443 -16.81 -39.34 6.50
CA ASP A 443 -15.74 -40.27 6.86
C ASP A 443 -14.52 -40.16 5.92
N GLU A 444 -14.78 -39.95 4.61
CA GLU A 444 -13.77 -39.63 3.61
C GLU A 444 -13.91 -38.18 3.15
N VAL A 445 -13.13 -37.27 3.75
CA VAL A 445 -13.19 -35.84 3.41
C VAL A 445 -12.55 -35.61 2.04
N PRO A 446 -13.26 -35.05 1.05
CA PRO A 446 -12.70 -34.85 -0.28
C PRO A 446 -11.56 -33.83 -0.23
N LEU A 447 -10.55 -33.99 -1.10
CA LEU A 447 -9.54 -32.96 -1.30
C LEU A 447 -10.19 -31.70 -1.91
N SER A 448 -9.72 -30.55 -1.44
CA SER A 448 -9.97 -29.28 -2.13
C SER A 448 -9.39 -29.30 -3.55
N PHE A 449 -9.87 -28.42 -4.44
CA PHE A 449 -9.35 -28.34 -5.80
C PHE A 449 -7.82 -28.11 -5.85
N ALA A 450 -7.29 -27.30 -4.94
CA ALA A 450 -5.85 -27.05 -4.84
C ALA A 450 -5.08 -28.30 -4.40
N GLN A 451 -5.58 -29.01 -3.38
CA GLN A 451 -4.97 -30.26 -2.91
C GLN A 451 -5.01 -31.34 -3.99
N ARG A 452 -6.12 -31.48 -4.75
CA ARG A 452 -6.22 -32.47 -5.84
C ARG A 452 -5.15 -32.26 -6.91
N ARG A 453 -4.89 -31.00 -7.29
CA ARG A 453 -3.83 -30.67 -8.25
C ARG A 453 -2.47 -31.13 -7.74
N LEU A 454 -2.14 -30.81 -6.48
CA LEU A 454 -0.85 -31.18 -5.89
C LEU A 454 -0.71 -32.69 -5.70
N TRP A 455 -1.77 -33.38 -5.27
CA TRP A 455 -1.79 -34.84 -5.17
C TRP A 455 -1.61 -35.51 -6.54
N PHE A 456 -2.27 -35.00 -7.58
CA PHE A 456 -2.11 -35.52 -8.94
C PHE A 456 -0.68 -35.37 -9.46
N LEU A 457 -0.07 -34.19 -9.27
CA LEU A 457 1.34 -33.96 -9.61
C LEU A 457 2.27 -34.91 -8.84
N HIS A 458 2.02 -35.07 -7.54
CA HIS A 458 2.77 -36.00 -6.69
C HIS A 458 2.63 -37.46 -7.15
N LYS A 459 1.45 -37.89 -7.61
CA LYS A 459 1.25 -39.23 -8.19
C LYS A 459 1.96 -39.43 -9.53
N MET A 460 2.03 -38.40 -10.37
CA MET A 460 2.74 -38.47 -11.66
C MET A 460 4.27 -38.46 -11.50
N GLU A 461 4.79 -37.61 -10.61
CA GLU A 461 6.24 -37.45 -10.41
C GLU A 461 6.82 -38.45 -9.41
N GLY A 462 5.98 -39.02 -8.54
CA GLY A 462 6.39 -39.69 -7.31
C GLY A 462 6.79 -38.69 -6.21
N PRO A 463 7.23 -39.18 -5.04
CA PRO A 463 7.75 -38.31 -3.98
C PRO A 463 8.88 -37.41 -4.47
N SER A 464 8.63 -36.10 -4.47
CA SER A 464 9.55 -35.07 -4.92
C SER A 464 9.54 -33.87 -3.98
N ALA A 465 10.62 -33.09 -4.00
CA ALA A 465 10.74 -31.88 -3.21
C ALA A 465 10.26 -30.62 -3.95
N THR A 466 9.66 -30.77 -5.14
CA THR A 466 9.25 -29.67 -6.03
C THR A 466 8.33 -28.68 -5.33
N TYR A 467 7.49 -29.18 -4.43
CA TYR A 467 6.48 -28.40 -3.70
C TYR A 467 6.77 -28.32 -2.20
N ASN A 468 8.03 -28.40 -1.79
CA ASN A 468 8.43 -28.12 -0.43
C ASN A 468 8.56 -26.62 -0.16
N ILE A 469 8.18 -26.23 1.04
CA ILE A 469 8.33 -24.87 1.60
C ILE A 469 9.29 -24.99 2.79
N PRO A 470 10.61 -24.83 2.58
CA PRO A 470 11.58 -24.85 3.67
C PRO A 470 11.62 -23.49 4.39
N LEU A 471 11.28 -23.48 5.67
CA LEU A 471 11.42 -22.36 6.59
C LEU A 471 12.69 -22.55 7.42
N VAL A 472 13.64 -21.63 7.32
CA VAL A 472 14.92 -21.68 8.03
C VAL A 472 15.01 -20.50 8.98
N VAL A 473 15.13 -20.77 10.27
CA VAL A 473 15.18 -19.76 11.33
C VAL A 473 16.49 -19.89 12.09
N ARG A 474 17.29 -18.82 12.10
CA ARG A 474 18.50 -18.75 12.93
C ARG A 474 18.12 -18.23 14.32
N LEU A 475 18.48 -18.99 15.35
CA LEU A 475 18.18 -18.72 16.76
C LEU A 475 19.48 -18.36 17.49
N SER A 476 19.49 -17.19 18.12
CA SER A 476 20.59 -16.71 18.95
C SER A 476 20.15 -16.74 20.42
N GLY A 477 20.99 -17.31 21.29
CA GLY A 477 20.69 -17.58 22.69
C GLY A 477 20.47 -19.07 22.98
N VAL A 478 20.22 -19.37 24.26
CA VAL A 478 19.92 -20.73 24.73
C VAL A 478 18.52 -21.13 24.26
N VAL A 479 18.43 -22.23 23.49
CA VAL A 479 17.16 -22.77 23.00
C VAL A 479 16.64 -23.82 23.98
N ASP A 480 15.49 -23.55 24.60
CA ASP A 480 14.74 -24.56 25.34
C ASP A 480 14.11 -25.56 24.36
N ARG A 481 14.73 -26.73 24.26
CA ARG A 481 14.32 -27.81 23.35
C ARG A 481 12.99 -28.46 23.76
N GLY A 482 12.69 -28.46 25.06
CA GLY A 482 11.44 -29.00 25.59
C GLY A 482 10.28 -28.10 25.18
N ALA A 483 10.44 -26.80 25.41
CA ALA A 483 9.46 -25.80 24.99
C ALA A 483 9.26 -25.76 23.47
N LEU A 484 10.35 -25.85 22.68
CA LEU A 484 10.25 -25.87 21.22
C LEU A 484 9.52 -27.12 20.70
N ARG A 485 9.76 -28.29 21.29
CA ARG A 485 9.02 -29.52 20.94
C ARG A 485 7.55 -29.41 21.32
N ALA A 486 7.23 -28.85 22.49
CA ALA A 486 5.86 -28.62 22.92
C ALA A 486 5.13 -27.65 21.97
N ALA A 487 5.77 -26.53 21.60
CA ALA A 487 5.21 -25.56 20.67
C ALA A 487 4.92 -26.17 19.28
N LEU A 488 5.83 -27.01 18.75
CA LEU A 488 5.57 -27.73 17.51
C LEU A 488 4.39 -28.70 17.64
N GLY A 489 4.30 -29.40 18.77
CA GLY A 489 3.16 -30.26 19.10
C GLY A 489 1.84 -29.48 19.13
N ASP A 490 1.81 -28.33 19.78
CA ASP A 490 0.61 -27.48 19.90
C ASP A 490 0.14 -26.96 18.53
N VAL A 491 1.07 -26.52 17.68
CA VAL A 491 0.75 -26.06 16.31
C VAL A 491 0.16 -27.20 15.49
N VAL A 492 0.76 -28.39 15.53
CA VAL A 492 0.26 -29.56 14.79
C VAL A 492 -1.09 -30.03 15.33
N ALA A 493 -1.28 -30.04 16.65
CA ALA A 493 -2.55 -30.39 17.28
C ALA A 493 -3.67 -29.40 16.89
N ARG A 494 -3.35 -28.10 16.83
CA ARG A 494 -4.30 -27.03 16.49
C ARG A 494 -4.71 -27.04 15.01
N HIS A 495 -3.79 -27.36 14.10
CA HIS A 495 -3.99 -27.21 12.67
C HIS A 495 -4.12 -28.57 11.98
N GLU A 496 -5.35 -28.96 11.64
CA GLU A 496 -5.67 -30.27 11.02
C GLU A 496 -4.84 -30.53 9.75
N SER A 497 -4.58 -29.51 8.92
CA SER A 497 -3.82 -29.68 7.68
C SER A 497 -2.39 -30.18 7.90
N LEU A 498 -1.75 -29.82 9.02
CA LEU A 498 -0.39 -30.25 9.37
C LEU A 498 -0.32 -31.69 9.88
N ARG A 499 -1.46 -32.29 10.19
CA ARG A 499 -1.61 -33.69 10.63
C ARG A 499 -2.50 -34.50 9.68
N THR A 500 -2.66 -34.03 8.44
CA THR A 500 -3.47 -34.71 7.42
C THR A 500 -2.60 -35.49 6.46
N VAL A 501 -2.98 -36.73 6.18
CA VAL A 501 -2.44 -37.55 5.08
C VAL A 501 -3.48 -37.70 3.96
N PHE A 502 -3.03 -38.05 2.77
CA PHE A 502 -3.82 -38.09 1.53
C PHE A 502 -3.82 -39.48 0.88
N PRO A 503 -4.36 -40.50 1.55
CA PRO A 503 -4.49 -41.85 1.00
C PRO A 503 -5.47 -41.88 -0.17
N GLU A 504 -5.47 -43.01 -0.86
CA GLU A 504 -6.35 -43.31 -1.99
C GLU A 504 -7.25 -44.50 -1.63
N SER A 505 -8.54 -44.39 -1.91
CA SER A 505 -9.53 -45.46 -1.80
C SER A 505 -10.30 -45.51 -3.11
N ASP A 506 -10.42 -46.68 -3.73
CA ASP A 506 -11.14 -46.91 -4.99
C ASP A 506 -10.81 -45.89 -6.12
N GLY A 507 -9.53 -45.51 -6.24
CA GLY A 507 -9.06 -44.57 -7.25
C GLY A 507 -9.30 -43.09 -6.95
N SER A 508 -9.83 -42.76 -5.76
CA SER A 508 -10.13 -41.39 -5.33
C SER A 508 -9.31 -41.00 -4.09
N PRO A 509 -8.64 -39.83 -4.09
CA PRO A 509 -7.96 -39.34 -2.90
C PRO A 509 -8.94 -38.71 -1.91
N TYR A 510 -8.65 -38.86 -0.63
CA TYR A 510 -9.34 -38.17 0.46
C TYR A 510 -8.36 -37.71 1.53
N GLN A 511 -8.81 -36.77 2.35
CA GLN A 511 -8.07 -36.24 3.50
C GLN A 511 -8.36 -37.12 4.70
N ARG A 512 -7.30 -37.62 5.34
CA ARG A 512 -7.40 -38.31 6.61
C ARG A 512 -6.61 -37.53 7.66
N VAL A 513 -7.33 -36.83 8.52
CA VAL A 513 -6.78 -36.10 9.65
C VAL A 513 -6.39 -37.11 10.73
N LEU A 514 -5.11 -37.11 11.14
CA LEU A 514 -4.58 -38.04 12.13
C LEU A 514 -4.62 -37.42 13.53
N ASP A 515 -5.03 -38.19 14.54
CA ASP A 515 -5.01 -37.76 15.94
C ASP A 515 -3.72 -38.16 16.65
N GLY A 516 -3.33 -37.38 17.67
CA GLY A 516 -2.20 -37.72 18.54
C GLY A 516 -0.82 -37.75 17.84
N VAL A 517 -0.68 -37.05 16.73
CA VAL A 517 0.57 -37.02 15.94
C VAL A 517 1.71 -36.35 16.74
N SER A 518 2.85 -37.02 16.82
CA SER A 518 4.09 -36.45 17.36
C SER A 518 5.01 -36.03 16.21
N VAL A 519 5.50 -34.79 16.25
CA VAL A 519 6.49 -34.29 15.29
C VAL A 519 7.89 -34.46 15.88
N PRO A 520 8.76 -35.31 15.29
CA PRO A 520 10.14 -35.43 15.73
C PRO A 520 10.89 -34.10 15.56
N LEU A 521 11.74 -33.78 16.55
CA LEU A 521 12.69 -32.67 16.48
C LEU A 521 14.10 -33.21 16.77
N PRO A 522 14.72 -33.94 15.82
CA PRO A 522 16.11 -34.35 15.94
C PRO A 522 17.02 -33.12 16.06
N VAL A 523 18.04 -33.26 16.91
CA VAL A 523 19.05 -32.22 17.11
C VAL A 523 20.38 -32.73 16.62
N ARG A 524 21.06 -31.97 15.74
CA ARG A 524 22.36 -32.33 15.19
C ARG A 524 23.37 -31.21 15.39
N ASP A 525 24.56 -31.57 15.86
CA ASP A 525 25.70 -30.67 15.88
C ASP A 525 26.27 -30.54 14.47
N VAL A 526 26.43 -29.31 13.99
CA VAL A 526 26.97 -29.02 12.66
C VAL A 526 27.90 -27.83 12.71
N LEU A 527 28.91 -27.80 11.85
CA LEU A 527 29.75 -26.63 11.67
C LEU A 527 29.07 -25.62 10.73
N GLU A 528 29.40 -24.33 10.87
CA GLU A 528 28.83 -23.25 10.03
C GLU A 528 29.05 -23.51 8.53
N GLY A 529 30.19 -24.09 8.15
CA GLY A 529 30.49 -24.45 6.77
C GLY A 529 29.65 -25.60 6.20
N GLU A 530 29.05 -26.44 7.06
CA GLU A 530 28.22 -27.59 6.67
C GLU A 530 26.74 -27.18 6.50
N LEU A 531 26.35 -25.99 6.96
CA LEU A 531 24.97 -25.48 6.89
C LEU A 531 24.36 -25.56 5.49
N PRO A 532 25.01 -25.07 4.40
CA PRO A 532 24.40 -25.11 3.08
C PRO A 532 24.02 -26.53 2.65
N GLN A 533 24.84 -27.53 3.01
CA GLN A 533 24.60 -28.92 2.66
C GLN A 533 23.45 -29.52 3.47
N VAL A 534 23.43 -29.33 4.80
CA VAL A 534 22.36 -29.89 5.64
C VAL A 534 21.01 -29.22 5.38
N LEU A 535 21.00 -27.90 5.12
CA LEU A 535 19.79 -27.16 4.72
C LEU A 535 19.29 -27.64 3.35
N GLY A 536 20.19 -27.82 2.39
CA GLY A 536 19.84 -28.35 1.07
C GLY A 536 19.28 -29.77 1.14
N SER A 537 19.84 -30.63 1.99
CA SER A 537 19.34 -31.99 2.22
C SER A 537 17.95 -31.99 2.86
N ALA A 538 17.72 -31.14 3.87
CA ALA A 538 16.43 -31.03 4.54
C ALA A 538 15.35 -30.51 3.56
N ALA A 539 15.65 -29.44 2.81
CA ALA A 539 14.73 -28.86 1.83
C ALA A 539 14.35 -29.84 0.70
N ARG A 540 15.23 -30.79 0.37
CA ARG A 540 15.01 -31.81 -0.67
C ARG A 540 14.33 -33.09 -0.16
N TYR A 541 13.87 -33.11 1.08
CA TYR A 541 13.14 -34.26 1.61
C TYR A 541 11.87 -34.53 0.77
N ALA A 542 11.66 -35.77 0.34
CA ALA A 542 10.49 -36.14 -0.44
C ALA A 542 9.44 -36.78 0.49
N PHE A 543 8.34 -36.06 0.75
CA PHE A 543 7.23 -36.57 1.55
C PHE A 543 6.47 -37.66 0.81
N ASP A 544 6.10 -38.74 1.49
CA ASP A 544 5.06 -39.66 1.01
C ASP A 544 3.70 -39.17 1.53
N LEU A 545 2.96 -38.44 0.69
CA LEU A 545 1.71 -37.81 1.10
C LEU A 545 0.61 -38.81 1.49
N ALA A 546 0.73 -40.09 1.13
CA ALA A 546 -0.25 -41.11 1.50
C ALA A 546 -0.08 -41.59 2.95
N THR A 547 1.13 -41.49 3.51
CA THR A 547 1.47 -42.10 4.81
C THR A 547 2.17 -41.17 5.79
N GLU A 548 2.78 -40.09 5.31
CA GLU A 548 3.52 -39.11 6.11
C GLU A 548 2.78 -37.77 6.16
N ILE A 549 2.77 -37.17 7.34
CA ILE A 549 2.27 -35.80 7.51
C ILE A 549 3.15 -34.81 6.72
N PRO A 550 2.60 -33.72 6.18
CA PRO A 550 3.30 -32.78 5.31
C PRO A 550 4.19 -31.79 6.09
N LEU A 551 4.83 -32.24 7.17
CA LEU A 551 5.70 -31.42 8.03
C LEU A 551 6.87 -32.24 8.60
N ARG A 552 8.07 -31.69 8.50
CA ARG A 552 9.27 -32.14 9.22
C ARG A 552 9.96 -30.99 9.92
N ALA A 553 10.55 -31.26 11.07
CA ALA A 553 11.31 -30.29 11.84
C ALA A 553 12.70 -30.85 12.18
N GLU A 554 13.73 -30.01 12.11
CA GLU A 554 15.10 -30.36 12.52
C GLU A 554 15.80 -29.16 13.16
N LEU A 555 16.56 -29.40 14.23
CA LEU A 555 17.33 -28.36 14.91
C LEU A 555 18.83 -28.62 14.76
N PHE A 556 19.54 -27.68 14.16
CA PHE A 556 20.99 -27.72 14.03
C PHE A 556 21.64 -26.84 15.10
N ARG A 557 22.61 -27.38 15.86
CA ARG A 557 23.38 -26.62 16.85
C ARG A 557 24.76 -26.29 16.27
N LEU A 558 25.05 -24.99 16.16
CA LEU A 558 26.32 -24.43 15.66
C LEU A 558 27.27 -24.07 16.81
N ALA A 559 26.70 -23.63 17.93
CA ALA A 559 27.39 -23.30 19.17
C ALA A 559 26.38 -23.40 20.33
N PRO A 560 26.80 -23.33 21.61
CA PRO A 560 25.89 -23.41 22.76
C PRO A 560 24.69 -22.44 22.68
N GLU A 561 24.89 -21.26 22.08
CA GLU A 561 23.86 -20.22 21.93
C GLU A 561 23.56 -19.89 20.46
N ARG A 562 23.93 -20.76 19.52
CA ARG A 562 23.66 -20.55 18.09
C ARG A 562 23.06 -21.81 17.51
N HIS A 563 21.83 -21.69 17.03
CA HIS A 563 21.08 -22.79 16.46
C HIS A 563 20.42 -22.37 15.14
N VAL A 564 20.07 -23.34 14.31
CA VAL A 564 19.25 -23.16 13.11
C VAL A 564 18.13 -24.18 13.15
N LEU A 565 16.89 -23.71 13.27
CA LEU A 565 15.69 -24.53 13.14
C LEU A 565 15.29 -24.57 11.67
N VAL A 566 15.01 -25.76 11.16
CA VAL A 566 14.45 -25.97 9.83
C VAL A 566 13.10 -26.65 9.98
N LEU A 567 12.08 -26.04 9.40
CA LEU A 567 10.77 -26.66 9.20
C LEU A 567 10.56 -26.81 7.71
N VAL A 568 10.30 -28.03 7.25
CA VAL A 568 9.96 -28.30 5.86
C VAL A 568 8.50 -28.70 5.83
N VAL A 569 7.68 -27.92 5.12
CA VAL A 569 6.26 -28.18 4.94
C VAL A 569 6.00 -28.49 3.48
N HIS A 570 5.16 -29.46 3.17
CA HIS A 570 4.71 -29.67 1.80
C HIS A 570 3.56 -28.70 1.48
N HIS A 571 3.57 -28.07 0.30
CA HIS A 571 2.59 -27.04 -0.10
C HIS A 571 1.12 -27.53 -0.16
N ILE A 572 0.87 -28.82 0.07
CA ILE A 572 -0.48 -29.40 0.11
C ILE A 572 -1.24 -29.07 1.41
N ALA A 573 -0.53 -28.58 2.44
CA ALA A 573 -1.06 -28.31 3.78
C ALA A 573 -1.15 -26.83 4.15
#